data_AF-A0A9E6CFU2-F1
#
_entry.id   AF-A0A9E6CFU2-F1
#
_cell.length_a   1.000
_cell.length_b   1.000
_cell.length_c   1.000
_cell.angle_alpha   90.00
_cell.angle_beta   90.00
_cell.angle_gamma   90.00
#
_symmetry.space_group_name_H-M   'P 1'
#
loop_
_entity.id
_entity.type
_entity.pdbx_description
1 polymer ?
#
loop_
_entity_poly.entity_id
_entity_poly.type
_entity_poly.pdbx_seq_one_letter_code
_entity_poly.pdbx_strand_id
1 'polypeptide(L)' 'MEYIYKGLQDLEKKGEFIKVGLVGAGQMGSGMVSVAAQMPGLKVVAIA' A
#
# COMPACT_ATOMS: atom_id res chain seq x y z
N MET A 1 12.18 -2.74 13.32
CA MET A 1 11.37 -2.12 12.24
C MET A 1 11.76 -2.62 10.85
N GLU A 2 13.02 -3.03 10.63
CA GLU A 2 13.51 -3.62 9.37
C GLU A 2 12.73 -4.86 8.90
N TYR A 3 12.23 -5.69 9.83
CA TYR A 3 11.49 -6.92 9.51
C TYR A 3 10.20 -6.69 8.70
N ILE A 4 9.46 -5.60 8.97
CA ILE A 4 8.21 -5.32 8.26
C ILE A 4 8.51 -4.87 6.83
N TYR A 5 9.44 -3.94 6.67
CA TYR A 5 9.80 -3.43 5.35
C TYR A 5 10.37 -4.53 4.46
N LYS A 6 11.23 -5.40 5.02
CA LYS A 6 11.75 -6.57 4.30
C LYS A 6 10.64 -7.54 3.90
N GLY A 7 9.68 -7.81 4.79
CA GLY A 7 8.53 -8.65 4.47
C GLY A 7 7.68 -8.09 3.33
N LEU A 8 7.46 -6.78 3.30
CA LEU A 8 6.77 -6.09 2.21
C LEU A 8 7.51 -6.19 0.87
N GLN A 9 8.84 -6.04 0.88
CA GLN A 9 9.67 -6.26 -0.31
C GLN A 9 9.60 -7.72 -0.80
N ASP A 10 9.57 -8.69 0.11
CA ASP A 10 9.49 -10.10 -0.24
C ASP A 10 8.12 -10.49 -0.83
N LEU A 11 7.04 -9.84 -0.40
CA LEU A 11 5.72 -9.98 -1.04
C LEU A 11 5.77 -9.47 -2.49
N GLU A 12 6.30 -8.27 -2.70
CA GLU A 12 6.40 -7.67 -4.04
C GLU A 12 7.24 -8.51 -5.01
N LYS A 13 8.38 -9.04 -4.55
CA LYS A 13 9.23 -9.95 -5.34
C LYS A 13 8.50 -11.22 -5.77
N LYS A 14 7.52 -11.67 -5.00
CA LYS A 14 6.67 -12.83 -5.33
C LYS A 14 5.47 -12.45 -6.21
N GLY A 15 5.27 -11.16 -6.51
CA GLY A 15 4.08 -10.64 -7.19
C GLY A 15 2.84 -10.66 -6.29
N GLU A 16 3.02 -10.80 -4.97
CA GLU A 16 1.95 -10.76 -3.98
C GLU A 16 1.83 -9.35 -3.39
N PHE A 17 0.60 -8.93 -3.11
CA PHE A 17 0.33 -7.59 -2.61
C PHE A 17 -0.73 -7.61 -1.51
N ILE A 18 -0.49 -6.82 -0.47
CA ILE A 18 -1.55 -6.45 0.47
C ILE A 18 -2.48 -5.47 -0.26
N LYS A 19 -3.73 -5.90 -0.47
CA LYS A 19 -4.75 -5.12 -1.16
C LYS A 19 -5.52 -4.28 -0.16
N VAL A 20 -5.52 -2.96 -0.37
CA VAL A 20 -6.17 -1.99 0.52
C VAL A 20 -7.36 -1.36 -0.20
N GLY A 21 -8.53 -1.40 0.45
CA GLY A 21 -9.66 -0.55 0.10
C GLY A 21 -9.62 0.72 0.94
N LEU A 22 -9.64 1.88 0.29
CA LEU A 22 -9.64 3.18 0.95
C LEU A 22 -11.06 3.77 0.93
N VAL A 23 -11.55 4.25 2.07
CA VAL A 23 -12.82 4.98 2.15
C VAL A 23 -12.53 6.43 2.52
N GLY A 24 -13.04 7.36 1.72
CA GLY A 24 -12.77 8.79 1.78
C GLY A 24 -11.68 9.22 0.79
N ALA A 25 -12.06 10.09 -0.17
CA ALA A 25 -11.16 10.68 -1.17
C ALA A 25 -10.79 12.16 -0.88
N GLY A 26 -10.88 12.58 0.38
CA GLY A 26 -10.43 13.92 0.80
C GLY A 26 -8.90 14.08 0.79
N GLN A 27 -8.41 15.12 1.45
CA GLN A 27 -6.96 15.40 1.52
C GLN A 27 -6.15 14.23 2.10
N MET A 28 -6.63 13.65 3.20
CA MET A 28 -5.97 12.48 3.80
C MET A 28 -6.04 11.25 2.91
N GLY A 29 -7.18 10.99 2.27
CA GLY A 29 -7.35 9.84 1.37
C GLY A 29 -6.38 9.92 0.19
N SER A 30 -6.33 11.07 -0.47
CA SER A 30 -5.39 11.32 -1.57
C SER A 30 -3.93 11.20 -1.11
N GLY A 31 -3.61 11.72 0.09
CA GLY A 31 -2.30 11.56 0.71
C GLY A 31 -1.95 10.09 0.96
N MET A 32 -2.90 9.29 1.46
CA MET A 32 -2.70 7.86 1.70
C MET A 32 -2.45 7.08 0.42
N VAL A 33 -3.15 7.40 -0.69
CA VAL A 33 -2.86 6.81 -2.00
C VAL A 33 -1.42 7.13 -2.43
N SER A 34 -0.98 8.37 -2.27
CA SER A 34 0.36 8.82 -2.64
C SER A 34 1.46 8.13 -1.83
N VAL A 35 1.25 7.94 -0.52
CA VAL A 35 2.19 7.21 0.35
C VAL A 35 2.18 5.72 -0.01
N ALA A 36 1.01 5.12 -0.13
CA ALA A 36 0.85 3.70 -0.47
C ALA A 36 1.52 3.33 -1.81
N ALA A 37 1.45 4.22 -2.80
CA ALA A 37 2.10 4.01 -4.09
C ALA A 37 3.64 3.91 -4.02
N GLN A 38 4.25 4.38 -2.92
CA GLN A 38 5.69 4.31 -2.67
C GLN A 38 6.06 3.16 -1.72
N MET A 39 5.08 2.39 -1.23
CA MET A 39 5.29 1.25 -0.33
C MET A 39 5.36 -0.06 -1.12
N PRO A 40 6.48 -0.82 -1.04
CA PRO A 40 6.58 -2.10 -1.72
C PRO A 40 5.53 -3.08 -1.19
N GLY A 41 5.00 -3.93 -2.06
CA GLY A 41 4.11 -5.03 -1.64
C GLY A 41 2.74 -4.58 -1.11
N LEU A 42 2.39 -3.30 -1.27
CA LEU A 42 1.09 -2.74 -0.89
C LEU A 42 0.42 -2.10 -2.11
N LYS A 43 -0.89 -2.32 -2.28
CA LYS A 43 -1.65 -1.76 -3.40
C LYS A 43 -3.04 -1.31 -2.97
N VAL A 44 -3.35 -0.04 -3.20
CA VAL A 44 -4.74 0.44 -3.11
C VAL A 44 -5.50 -0.07 -4.34
N VAL A 45 -6.56 -0.84 -4.13
CA VAL A 45 -7.32 -1.50 -5.21
C VAL A 45 -8.73 -0.95 -5.37
N ALA A 46 -9.23 -0.22 -4.38
CA ALA A 46 -10.53 0.43 -4.42
C ALA A 46 -10.49 1.72 -3.61
N ILE A 47 -11.24 2.73 -4.07
CA ILE A 47 -11.49 3.96 -3.35
C ILE A 47 -13.00 4.18 -3.37
N ALA A 48 -13.59 4.49 -2.22
CA ALA A 48 -15.02 4.78 -2.05
C ALA A 48 -15.23 6.09 -1.27
#